data_AF-A0A933W976-F1
#
_entry.id   AF-A0A933W976-F1
#
_cell.length_a   1.000
_cell.length_b   1.000
_cell.length_c   1.000
_cell.angle_alpha   90.00
_cell.angle_beta   90.00
_cell.angle_gamma   90.00
#
_symmetry.space_group_name_H-M   'P 1'
#
loop_
_entity.id
_entity.type
_entity.pdbx_description
1 polymer ?
#
loop_
_entity_poly.entity_id
_entity_poly.type
_entity_poly.pdbx_seq_one_letter_code
_entity_poly.pdbx_strand_id
1 'polypeptide(L)'
;MKLSSLVPPPGKSKYELAIIAAREARRLNDWVRRSGETLPGKVTAVALERVIHDDVPYYYEDPSMVPSFDASVAPVEPTLE
;
A
#
# COMPACT_ATOMS: atom_id res chain seq x y z
N MET A 1 8.91 -5.72 -19.19
CA MET A 1 9.39 -6.47 -18.00
C MET A 1 8.58 -7.74 -17.78
N LYS A 2 9.21 -8.81 -17.27
CA LYS A 2 8.56 -10.09 -16.96
C LYS A 2 8.46 -10.23 -15.44
N LEU A 3 7.24 -10.32 -14.89
CA LEU A 3 7.00 -10.38 -13.44
C LEU A 3 7.77 -11.51 -12.73
N SER A 4 8.02 -12.62 -13.42
CA SER A 4 8.71 -13.78 -12.86
C SER A 4 10.18 -13.54 -12.51
N SER A 5 10.79 -12.43 -12.95
CA SER A 5 12.17 -12.08 -12.58
C SER A 5 12.25 -11.23 -11.31
N LEU A 6 11.12 -10.78 -10.77
CA LEU A 6 11.08 -9.97 -9.57
C LEU A 6 11.13 -10.88 -8.33
N VAL A 7 12.24 -10.83 -7.61
CA VAL A 7 12.47 -11.63 -6.40
C VAL A 7 12.29 -10.73 -5.18
N PRO A 8 11.44 -11.10 -4.21
CA PRO A 8 11.31 -10.40 -2.94
C PRO A 8 12.68 -10.26 -2.24
N PRO A 9 13.01 -9.07 -1.69
CA PRO A 9 14.20 -8.90 -0.86
C PRO A 9 14.18 -9.83 0.36
N PRO A 10 15.34 -10.32 0.83
CA PRO A 10 15.40 -11.13 2.04
C PRO A 10 14.81 -10.38 3.24
N GLY A 11 14.06 -11.08 4.08
CA GLY A 11 13.39 -10.51 5.25
C GLY A 11 12.07 -9.79 4.98
N LYS A 12 11.64 -9.63 3.72
CA LYS A 12 10.32 -9.08 3.39
C LYS A 12 9.34 -10.19 3.03
N SER A 13 8.11 -10.12 3.55
CA SER A 13 7.08 -11.09 3.21
C SER A 13 6.54 -10.84 1.80
N LYS A 14 6.46 -11.89 0.98
CA LYS A 14 5.84 -11.82 -0.36
C LYS A 14 4.37 -11.36 -0.32
N TYR A 15 3.67 -11.58 0.80
CA TYR A 15 2.27 -11.19 0.96
C TYR A 15 2.16 -9.69 1.26
N GLU A 16 2.99 -9.17 2.16
CA GLU A 16 3.06 -7.74 2.49
C GLU A 16 3.41 -6.92 1.24
N LEU A 17 4.43 -7.36 0.50
CA LEU A 17 4.82 -6.73 -0.76
C LEU A 17 3.66 -6.69 -1.77
N ALA A 18 2.86 -7.75 -1.86
CA ALA A 18 1.71 -7.80 -2.75
C ALA A 18 0.62 -6.80 -2.33
N ILE A 19 0.38 -6.63 -1.03
CA ILE A 19 -0.57 -5.65 -0.48
C ILE A 19 -0.12 -4.23 -0.81
N ILE A 20 1.15 -3.91 -0.57
CA ILE A 20 1.72 -2.59 -0.86
C ILE A 20 1.68 -2.34 -2.38
N ALA A 21 2.07 -3.32 -3.20
CA ALA A 21 2.06 -3.19 -4.66
C ALA A 21 0.65 -2.98 -5.22
N ALA A 22 -0.38 -3.61 -4.65
CA ALA A 22 -1.77 -3.37 -5.04
C ALA A 22 -2.24 -1.94 -4.70
N ARG A 23 -1.78 -1.37 -3.58
CA ARG A 23 -2.04 0.03 -3.23
C ARG A 23 -1.33 0.99 -4.19
N GLU A 24 -0.07 0.72 -4.49
CA GLU A 24 0.71 1.53 -5.42
C GLU A 24 0.15 1.48 -6.85
N ALA A 25 -0.29 0.31 -7.32
CA ALA A 25 -0.92 0.15 -8.62
C ALA A 25 -2.20 1.00 -8.75
N ARG A 26 -3.01 1.12 -7.68
CA ARG A 26 -4.18 2.01 -7.67
C ARG A 26 -3.77 3.47 -7.80
N ARG A 27 -2.77 3.92 -7.03
CA ARG A 27 -2.23 5.29 -7.10
C ARG A 27 -1.71 5.62 -8.50
N LEU A 28 -0.97 4.70 -9.11
CA LEU A 28 -0.42 4.85 -10.46
C LEU A 28 -1.53 4.93 -11.52
N ASN A 29 -2.56 4.08 -11.43
CA ASN A 29 -3.72 4.16 -12.32
C ASN A 29 -4.45 5.50 -12.21
N ASP A 30 -4.65 5.99 -10.99
CA ASP A 30 -5.32 7.28 -10.78
C ASP A 30 -4.48 8.46 -11.28
N TRP A 31 -3.15 8.36 -11.19
CA TRP A 31 -2.24 9.35 -11.76
C TRP A 31 -2.25 9.33 -13.29
N VAL A 32 -2.18 8.15 -13.93
CA VAL A 32 -2.29 7.98 -15.39
C VAL A 32 -3.61 8.59 -15.90
N ARG A 33 -4.72 8.30 -15.22
CA ARG A 33 -6.04 8.85 -15.60
C ARG A 33 -6.11 10.37 -15.51
N ARG A 34 -5.44 10.99 -14.54
CA ARG A 34 -5.46 12.44 -14.32
C ARG A 34 -4.48 13.21 -15.18
N SER A 35 -3.30 12.66 -15.41
CA SER A 35 -2.24 13.30 -16.20
C SER A 35 -2.39 13.07 -17.70
N GLY A 36 -3.01 11.95 -18.12
CA GLY A 36 -2.99 11.49 -19.50
C GLY A 36 -1.64 10.88 -19.92
N GLU A 37 -0.67 10.82 -19.01
CA GLU A 37 0.63 10.20 -19.25
C GLU A 37 0.56 8.67 -19.19
N THR A 38 1.50 8.00 -19.84
CA THR A 38 1.55 6.52 -19.87
C THR A 38 2.71 5.99 -19.04
N LEU A 39 2.56 4.78 -18.51
CA LEU A 39 3.61 4.10 -17.75
C LEU A 39 4.43 3.17 -18.67
N PRO A 40 5.71 2.91 -18.34
CA PRO A 40 6.57 2.02 -19.11
C PRO A 40 6.23 0.53 -18.87
N GLY A 41 5.00 0.13 -19.21
CA GLY A 41 4.50 -1.24 -19.11
C GLY A 41 3.22 -1.38 -18.31
N LYS A 42 2.92 -2.62 -17.91
CA LYS A 42 1.72 -2.92 -17.09
C LYS A 42 1.87 -2.29 -15.71
N VAL A 43 0.84 -1.57 -15.27
CA VAL A 43 0.81 -0.86 -13.98
C VAL A 43 1.21 -1.76 -12.81
N THR A 44 0.77 -3.01 -12.82
CA THR A 44 1.10 -3.99 -11.76
C THR A 44 2.59 -4.35 -11.73
N ALA A 45 3.26 -4.40 -12.88
CA ALA A 45 4.70 -4.67 -12.93
C ALA A 45 5.50 -3.47 -12.43
N VAL A 46 5.13 -2.27 -12.86
CA VAL A 46 5.76 -1.01 -12.40
C VAL A 46 5.57 -0.84 -10.89
N ALA A 47 4.37 -1.09 -10.38
CA ALA A 47 4.10 -1.02 -8.95
C ALA A 47 4.94 -2.01 -8.14
N LEU A 48 5.03 -3.27 -8.59
CA LEU A 48 5.79 -4.30 -7.88
C LEU A 48 7.30 -3.99 -7.86
N GLU A 49 7.84 -3.49 -8.97
CA GLU A 49 9.23 -3.04 -9.07
C GLU A 49 9.53 -1.93 -8.07
N ARG A 50 8.71 -0.87 -8.05
CA ARG A 50 8.84 0.24 -7.09
C ARG A 50 8.80 -0.24 -5.65
N VAL A 51 7.93 -1.20 -5.32
CA VAL A 51 7.83 -1.76 -3.96
C VAL A 51 9.07 -2.57 -3.58
N ILE A 52 9.63 -3.34 -4.52
CA ILE A 52 10.86 -4.11 -4.27
C ILE A 52 12.06 -3.18 -4.02
N HIS A 53 12.09 -2.03 -4.69
CA HIS A 53 13.14 -1.01 -4.57
C HIS A 53 12.88 0.03 -3.47
N ASP A 54 11.82 -0.11 -2.67
CA ASP A 54 11.43 0.88 -1.63
C ASP A 54 11.11 2.29 -2.16
N ASP A 55 10.73 2.41 -3.43
CA ASP A 55 10.35 3.65 -4.12
C ASP A 55 8.86 4.02 -3.95
N VAL A 56 8.26 3.64 -2.81
CA VAL A 56 6.85 3.87 -2.48
C VAL A 56 6.68 4.50 -1.10
N PRO A 57 5.68 5.38 -0.91
CA PRO A 57 5.45 6.07 0.36
C PRO A 57 4.63 5.24 1.36
N TYR A 58 4.52 3.92 1.16
CA TYR A 58 3.62 3.05 1.90
C TYR A 58 4.41 1.94 2.59
N TYR A 59 4.02 1.63 3.82
CA TYR A 59 4.48 0.47 4.55
C TYR A 59 3.28 -0.38 4.94
N TYR A 60 3.53 -1.68 5.18
CA TYR A 60 2.53 -2.57 5.73
C TYR A 60 2.55 -2.43 7.25
N GLU A 61 1.40 -2.16 7.85
CA GLU A 61 1.20 -2.24 9.29
C GLU A 61 0.50 -3.55 9.62
N ASP A 62 1.05 -4.27 10.59
CA ASP A 62 0.39 -5.46 11.13
C ASP A 62 -0.82 -5.02 11.96
N PRO A 63 -2.05 -5.41 11.58
CA PRO A 63 -3.26 -5.04 12.31
C PRO A 63 -3.27 -5.57 13.76
N SER A 64 -2.45 -6.57 14.10
CA SER A 64 -2.29 -7.04 15.48
C SER A 64 -1.46 -6.09 16.36
N MET A 65 -0.69 -5.17 15.75
CA MET A 65 0.11 -4.15 16.45
C MET A 65 -0.64 -2.83 16.65
N VAL A 66 -1.76 -2.62 15.94
CA VAL A 66 -2.60 -1.45 16.15
C VAL A 66 -3.39 -1.68 17.44
N PRO A 67 -3.29 -0.80 18.46
CA PRO A 67 -4.11 -0.91 19.65
C PRO A 67 -5.57 -0.93 19.21
N SER A 68 -6.29 -1.99 19.57
CA SER A 68 -7.73 -2.05 19.34
C SER A 68 -8.36 -0.81 19.96
N PHE A 69 -9.00 0.04 19.14
CA PHE A 69 -9.86 1.08 19.66
C PHE A 69 -10.89 0.38 20.56
N ASP A 70 -10.79 0.61 21.85
CA ASP A 70 -11.68 0.02 22.82
C ASP A 70 -13.07 0.63 22.61
N ALA A 71 -13.92 -0.11 21.89
CA ALA A 71 -15.30 0.28 21.61
C ALA A 71 -16.16 0.38 22.90
N SER A 72 -15.60 0.08 24.07
CA SER A 72 -16.25 0.29 25.37
C SER A 72 -16.16 1.72 25.90
N VAL A 73 -15.38 2.61 25.28
CA VAL A 73 -15.37 4.03 25.65
C VAL A 73 -16.67 4.68 25.16
N ALA A 74 -17.65 4.76 26.07
CA ALA A 74 -18.91 5.44 25.82
C ALA A 74 -18.65 6.89 25.32
N PRO A 75 -19.46 7.42 24.38
CA PRO A 75 -19.36 8.81 23.99
C PRO A 75 -19.57 9.66 25.24
N VAL A 76 -18.59 10.50 25.60
CA VAL A 76 -18.76 11.49 26.66
C VAL A 76 -19.81 12.48 26.16
N GLU A 77 -21.02 12.42 26.69
CA GLU A 77 -22.06 13.40 26.38
C GLU A 77 -21.56 14.79 26.79
N PRO A 78 -21.64 15.80 25.91
CA PRO A 78 -21.23 17.16 26.27
C PRO A 78 -22.17 17.68 27.35
N THR A 79 -21.65 17.83 28.57
CA THR A 79 -22.36 18.51 29.64
C THR A 79 -22.41 19.99 29.28
N LEU A 80 -23.61 20.49 28.99
CA LEU A 80 -23.86 21.93 28.83
C LEU A 80 -23.95 22.53 30.23
N GLU A 81 -22.93 23.30 30.63
CA GLU A 81 -23.02 24.25 31.76
C GLU A 81 -23.60 25.59 31.30
#